data_AF-F0TGJ4-F1
#
_entry.id   AF-F0TGJ4-F1
#
_cell.length_a   1.000
_cell.length_b   1.000
_cell.length_c   1.000
_cell.angle_alpha   90.00
_cell.angle_beta   90.00
_cell.angle_gamma   90.00
#
_symmetry.space_group_name_H-M   'P 1'
#
loop_
_entity.id
_entity.type
_entity.pdbx_description
1 polymer ?
#
loop_
_entity_poly.entity_id
_entity_poly.type
_entity_poly.pdbx_seq_one_letter_code
_entity_poly.pdbx_strand_id
1 'polypeptide(L)'
;MSLFRRKKKDVINYVDLDDDKKIISSTGEIVGKAIDYSSAGELKKLVGQGYKLDYNEYDPTGSAPAFSNEPLYTYTISLKHDTEKVDHEDAALGITKSDL
;
A
#
# COMPACT_ATOMS: atom_id res chain seq x y z
N MET A 1 27.83 -12.98 29.57
CA MET A 1 26.59 -12.25 29.21
C MET A 1 26.82 -11.57 27.87
N SER A 2 26.18 -12.04 26.80
CA SER A 2 26.32 -11.41 25.48
C SER A 2 25.44 -10.17 25.40
N LEU A 3 26.05 -9.00 25.31
CA LEU A 3 25.41 -7.67 25.30
C LEU A 3 25.06 -7.17 23.88
N PHE A 4 25.09 -8.03 22.87
CA PHE A 4 24.60 -7.67 21.54
C PHE A 4 23.09 -7.83 21.52
N ARG A 5 22.39 -6.80 22.03
CA ARG A 5 20.98 -6.59 21.71
C ARG A 5 20.92 -6.41 20.19
N ARG A 6 20.54 -7.45 19.45
CA ARG A 6 20.39 -7.37 17.99
C ARG A 6 19.44 -6.22 17.70
N LYS A 7 19.90 -5.26 16.90
CA LYS A 7 19.04 -4.18 16.41
C LYS A 7 17.97 -4.84 15.56
N LYS A 8 16.71 -4.69 15.98
CA LYS A 8 15.55 -5.16 15.22
C LYS A 8 15.36 -4.22 14.04
N LYS A 9 15.10 -4.78 12.87
CA LYS A 9 14.89 -4.04 11.64
C LYS A 9 13.59 -4.48 11.00
N ASP A 10 12.74 -3.52 10.66
CA ASP A 10 11.52 -3.78 9.92
C ASP A 10 11.50 -2.92 8.65
N VAL A 11 10.92 -3.44 7.57
CA VAL A 11 10.76 -2.75 6.29
C VAL A 11 9.30 -2.83 5.90
N ILE A 12 8.71 -1.74 5.41
CA ILE A 12 7.31 -1.71 4.98
C ILE A 12 7.30 -1.37 3.49
N ASN A 13 6.74 -2.26 2.69
CA ASN A 13 6.66 -2.13 1.24
C ASN A 13 5.20 -2.01 0.81
N TYR A 14 4.93 -1.01 -0.02
CA TYR A 14 3.65 -0.80 -0.69
C TYR A 14 3.76 -1.40 -2.08
N VAL A 15 2.93 -2.39 -2.37
CA VAL A 15 2.97 -3.19 -3.59
C VAL A 15 1.70 -2.98 -4.37
N ASP A 16 1.83 -2.61 -5.64
CA ASP A 16 0.73 -2.54 -6.58
C ASP A 16 0.50 -3.91 -7.23
N LEU A 17 -0.64 -4.53 -6.92
CA LEU A 17 -1.00 -5.84 -7.45
C LEU A 17 -1.42 -5.82 -8.92
N ASP A 18 -1.79 -4.66 -9.45
CA ASP A 18 -2.24 -4.51 -10.84
C ASP A 18 -1.09 -4.15 -11.80
N ASP A 19 0.02 -3.60 -11.28
CA ASP A 19 1.26 -3.29 -12.02
C ASP A 19 2.39 -4.28 -11.67
N ASP A 20 2.20 -5.58 -11.99
CA ASP A 20 3.21 -6.64 -11.82
C ASP A 20 3.84 -6.76 -10.41
N LYS A 21 3.09 -6.44 -9.35
CA LYS A 21 3.61 -6.41 -7.96
C LYS A 21 4.75 -5.41 -7.77
N LYS A 22 4.72 -4.30 -8.50
CA LYS A 22 5.69 -3.23 -8.37
C LYS A 22 5.62 -2.58 -7.00
N ILE A 23 6.79 -2.32 -6.42
CA ILE A 23 6.90 -1.56 -5.17
C ILE A 23 6.75 -0.08 -5.51
N ILE A 24 5.63 0.51 -5.09
CA ILE A 24 5.32 1.93 -5.32
C ILE A 24 5.86 2.85 -4.24
N SER A 25 6.05 2.31 -3.02
CA SER A 25 6.65 3.04 -1.90
C SER A 25 7.31 2.05 -0.93
N SER A 26 8.39 2.47 -0.29
CA SER A 26 9.07 1.68 0.74
C SER A 26 9.63 2.59 1.82
N THR A 27 9.48 2.20 3.07
CA THR A 27 10.04 2.95 4.20
C THR A 27 11.55 2.77 4.35
N GLY A 28 12.13 1.78 3.66
CA GLY A 28 13.48 1.31 3.94
C GLY A 28 13.59 0.63 5.31
N GLU A 29 14.83 0.37 5.75
CA GLU A 29 15.11 -0.28 7.04
C GLU A 29 14.82 0.67 8.21
N ILE A 30 13.75 0.38 8.96
CA ILE A 30 13.44 1.04 10.21
C ILE A 30 14.16 0.30 11.33
N VAL A 31 15.00 1.00 12.08
CA VAL A 31 15.80 0.41 13.17
C VAL A 31 15.43 1.08 14.49
N GLY A 32 14.96 0.33 15.48
CA GLY A 32 14.52 0.96 16.71
C GLY A 32 14.01 0.04 17.81
N LYS A 33 13.37 0.68 18.81
CA LYS A 33 12.65 0.00 19.90
C LYS A 33 11.12 0.07 19.73
N ALA A 34 10.63 1.09 19.03
CA ALA A 34 9.23 1.28 18.66
C ALA A 34 9.16 1.80 17.21
N ILE A 35 8.16 1.36 16.44
CA ILE A 35 7.95 1.80 15.07
C ILE A 35 7.02 3.02 15.14
N ASP A 36 7.57 4.21 14.91
CA ASP A 36 6.81 5.49 14.90
C ASP A 36 6.22 5.79 13.51
N TYR A 37 6.07 4.76 12.68
CA TYR A 37 5.51 4.87 11.34
C TYR A 37 4.09 4.33 11.33
N SER A 38 3.16 5.07 10.72
CA SER A 38 1.80 4.61 10.47
C SER A 38 1.54 4.63 8.97
N SER A 39 0.94 3.56 8.44
CA SER A 39 0.63 3.49 7.02
C SER A 39 -0.49 4.45 6.64
N ALA A 40 -1.30 4.91 7.60
CA ALA A 40 -2.49 5.72 7.35
C ALA A 40 -2.19 7.02 6.58
N GLY A 41 -1.06 7.66 6.83
CA GLY A 41 -0.65 8.87 6.13
C GLY A 41 -0.34 8.59 4.66
N GLU A 42 0.39 7.50 4.38
CA GLU A 42 0.78 7.13 3.03
C GLU A 42 -0.40 6.53 2.25
N LEU A 43 -1.22 5.69 2.89
CA LEU A 43 -2.45 5.15 2.32
C LEU A 43 -3.41 6.25 1.89
N LYS A 44 -3.57 7.32 2.67
CA LYS A 44 -4.40 8.48 2.27
C LYS A 44 -3.88 9.16 1.01
N LYS A 45 -2.56 9.28 0.84
CA LYS A 45 -1.97 9.84 -0.38
C LYS A 45 -2.19 8.92 -1.58
N LEU A 46 -1.96 7.62 -1.40
CA LEU A 46 -2.15 6.60 -2.43
C LEU A 46 -3.62 6.55 -2.87
N VAL A 47 -4.56 6.61 -1.93
CA VAL A 47 -5.99 6.74 -2.25
C VAL A 47 -6.30 8.00 -3.04
N GLY A 48 -5.71 9.13 -2.68
CA GLY A 48 -5.82 10.37 -3.47
C GLY A 48 -5.18 10.30 -4.87
N GLN A 49 -4.32 9.32 -5.13
CA GLN A 49 -3.69 9.07 -6.43
C GLN A 49 -4.45 8.03 -7.27
N GLY A 50 -5.57 7.49 -6.77
CA GLY A 50 -6.35 6.46 -7.45
C GLY A 50 -5.93 5.03 -7.11
N TYR A 51 -5.27 4.81 -5.97
CA TYR A 51 -5.04 3.47 -5.44
C TYR A 51 -6.10 3.08 -4.41
N LYS A 52 -6.34 1.78 -4.27
CA LYS A 52 -7.24 1.21 -3.28
C LYS A 52 -6.51 0.15 -2.47
N LEU A 53 -6.68 0.19 -1.15
CA LEU A 53 -6.12 -0.82 -0.26
C LEU A 53 -6.79 -2.18 -0.53
N ASP A 54 -5.98 -3.19 -0.82
CA ASP A 54 -6.43 -4.59 -0.97
C ASP A 54 -6.11 -5.38 0.30
N TYR A 55 -4.87 -5.25 0.80
CA TYR A 55 -4.42 -5.95 2.01
C TYR A 55 -3.38 -5.15 2.78
N ASN A 56 -3.48 -5.12 4.11
CA ASN A 56 -2.54 -4.45 5.00
C ASN A 56 -1.96 -5.44 6.01
N GLU A 57 -0.71 -5.87 5.81
CA GLU A 57 -0.01 -6.75 6.75
C GLU A 57 0.55 -6.00 7.97
N TYR A 58 0.83 -4.69 7.82
CA TYR A 58 1.54 -3.90 8.83
C TYR A 58 0.62 -3.48 9.97
N ASP A 59 -0.39 -2.65 9.68
CA ASP A 59 -1.30 -2.07 10.67
C ASP A 59 -2.77 -2.27 10.28
N PRO A 60 -3.26 -3.53 10.24
CA PRO A 60 -4.64 -3.85 9.85
C PRO A 60 -5.69 -3.19 10.75
N THR A 61 -5.32 -2.84 11.99
CA THR A 61 -6.17 -2.13 12.96
C THR A 61 -5.85 -0.64 13.08
N GLY A 62 -4.98 -0.11 12.21
CA GLY A 62 -4.51 1.28 12.23
C GLY A 62 -3.47 1.58 13.31
N SER A 63 -2.93 0.55 13.97
CA SER A 63 -1.84 0.67 14.94
C SER A 63 -0.62 -0.14 14.50
N ALA A 64 0.56 0.46 14.61
CA ALA A 64 1.82 -0.21 14.31
C ALA A 64 2.02 -1.46 15.19
N PRO A 65 2.50 -2.58 14.63
CA PRO A 65 2.84 -3.76 15.39
C PRO A 65 4.12 -3.52 16.20
N ALA A 66 4.35 -4.36 17.21
CA ALA A 66 5.65 -4.38 17.87
C ALA A 66 6.71 -4.91 16.89
N PHE A 67 7.95 -4.41 17.01
CA PHE A 67 9.06 -4.90 16.19
C PHE A 67 9.16 -6.43 16.23
N SER A 68 9.35 -7.02 15.06
CA SER A 68 9.56 -8.46 14.91
C SER A 68 10.70 -8.98 15.80
N ASN A 69 10.65 -10.26 16.15
CA ASN A 69 11.78 -10.92 16.81
C ASN A 69 12.88 -11.34 15.81
N GLU A 70 12.60 -11.20 14.51
CA GLU A 70 13.55 -11.43 13.43
C GLU A 70 14.58 -10.29 13.34
N PRO A 71 15.79 -10.58 12.81
CA PRO A 71 16.80 -9.54 12.58
C PRO A 71 16.39 -8.57 11.47
N LEU A 72 15.54 -9.01 10.53
CA LEU A 72 14.92 -8.20 9.48
C LEU A 72 13.55 -8.82 9.16
N TYR A 73 12.47 -8.05 9.32
CA TYR A 73 11.13 -8.44 8.89
C TYR A 73 10.59 -7.46 7.86
N THR A 74 9.89 -7.96 6.85
CA THR A 74 9.31 -7.13 5.79
C THR A 74 7.80 -7.25 5.84
N TYR A 75 7.12 -6.14 6.08
CA TYR A 75 5.68 -6.01 5.97
C TYR A 75 5.29 -5.59 4.56
N THR A 76 4.25 -6.22 4.02
CA THR A 76 3.71 -5.92 2.70
C THR A 76 2.31 -5.33 2.81
N ILE A 77 2.11 -4.17 2.20
CA ILE A 77 0.80 -3.54 2.03
C ILE A 77 0.47 -3.59 0.55
N SER A 78 -0.55 -4.35 0.21
CA SER A 78 -0.99 -4.55 -1.17
C SER A 78 -2.08 -3.55 -1.54
N LEU A 79 -1.89 -2.87 -2.66
CA LEU A 79 -2.82 -1.93 -3.25
C LEU A 79 -3.17 -2.36 -4.67
N LYS A 80 -4.31 -1.88 -5.15
CA LYS A 80 -4.80 -2.02 -6.52
C LYS A 80 -5.14 -0.65 -7.08
N HIS A 81 -5.27 -0.52 -8.38
CA HIS A 81 -5.81 0.70 -8.98
C HIS A 81 -7.33 0.76 -8.74
N ASP A 82 -7.80 1.90 -8.24
CA ASP A 82 -9.22 2.19 -8.14
C ASP A 82 -9.73 2.45 -9.55
N THR A 83 -10.38 1.45 -10.13
CA THR A 83 -11.05 1.59 -11.43
C THR A 83 -12.44 2.13 -11.16
N GLU A 84 -12.61 3.44 -11.26
CA GLU A 84 -13.96 3.99 -11.42
C GLU A 84 -14.49 3.49 -12.76
N LYS A 85 -15.50 2.60 -12.71
CA LYS A 85 -16.36 2.38 -13.86
C LYS A 85 -17.08 3.70 -14.12
N VAL A 86 -16.55 4.49 -15.04
CA VAL A 86 -17.34 5.48 -15.75
C VAL A 86 -18.30 4.71 -16.65
N ASP A 87 -19.42 4.26 -16.07
CA ASP A 87 -20.58 3.85 -16.84
C ASP A 87 -21.09 5.11 -17.54
N HIS A 88 -20.67 5.27 -18.79
CA HIS A 88 -21.20 6.30 -19.67
C HIS A 88 -22.60 5.84 -20.14
N GLU A 89 -23.62 5.98 -19.29
CA GLU A 89 -25.02 5.84 -19.72
C GLU A 89 -25.40 6.93 -20.75
N ASP A 90 -24.55 7.93 -20.97
CA ASP A 90 -24.73 8.99 -21.95
C ASP A 90 -23.85 8.86 -23.22
N ALA A 91 -23.30 7.67 -23.52
CA ALA A 91 -22.66 7.39 -24.82
C ALA A 91 -23.67 7.27 -25.99
N ALA A 92 -24.94 7.61 -25.73
CA ALA A 92 -26.04 7.54 -26.69
C ALA A 92 -26.31 8.87 -27.41
N LEU A 93 -25.42 9.86 -27.33
CA LEU A 93 -25.52 11.06 -28.15
C LEU A 93 -24.62 10.98 -29.38
N GLY A 94 -25.19 10.52 -30.50
CA GLY A 94 -24.88 11.19 -31.77
C GLY A 94 -24.50 10.36 -33.00
N ILE A 95 -24.84 9.07 -33.12
CA ILE A 95 -24.87 8.43 -34.45
C ILE A 95 -26.24 7.85 -34.70
N THR A 96 -27.13 8.70 -35.22
CA THR A 96 -28.34 8.23 -35.91
C THR A 96 -27.91 7.56 -37.21
N LYS A 97 -28.45 6.37 -37.47
CA LYS A 97 -28.24 5.56 -38.68
C LYS A 97 -28.80 6.18 -39.97
N SER A 98 -28.99 7.50 -39.99
CA SER A 98 -29.59 8.28 -41.06
C SER A 98 -28.57 9.08 -41.89
N ASP A 99 -27.27 8.98 -41.55
CA ASP A 99 -26.15 9.58 -42.31
C ASP A 99 -25.35 8.54 -43.14
N LEU A 100 -25.95 7.38 -43.43
CA LEU A 100 -25.40 6.36 -44.34
C LEU A 100 -26.35 6.07 -45.49
#